data_AF-M6G5W4-F1
#
_entry.id   AF-M6G5W4-F1
#
_cell.length_a   1.000
_cell.length_b   1.000
_cell.length_c   1.000
_cell.angle_alpha   90.00
_cell.angle_beta   90.00
_cell.angle_gamma   90.00
#
_symmetry.space_group_name_H-M   'P 1'
#
loop_
_entity.id
_entity.type
_entity.pdbx_description
1 polymer ?
#
loop_
_entity_poly.entity_id
_entity_poly.type
_entity_poly.pdbx_seq_one_letter_code
_entity_poly.pdbx_strand_id
1 'polypeptide(L)'
;MVSSVLTISGLVSHYFSQVELITSVLIWVASLSWIALGILKILGTIFGNISQFFEIQSQINEKSNVRLKLEISELLRSRDNKLFIIMDDIDRLSAEEIRKLFALIRSNADFPNVFYLLAFDRKIVENCLTEGNEIRGREFLEKIVQVPFEIPHVGKTTLRKIFLKEMDAFLSNYPIIIDRFFGVNDSYWANVYYSGIENLFGSLRGVRRYLNSFRFNFTQLLEGEIIEVNPIDLMVLEAIRIFEPDYYEFMKTNEPIFTLLGQIKSYVNPKIDRKESFQRSLLIIKSENNRLCIEGLIRKLFPQIDGFYTHTTYSNYKSSWFADLHICSPQRYGRYFTLLPGAEDDELSEVQIQSILSNVSNYEKLMKSFGALIDIGKFRLALEQLNNYTSDERYFNINNFKALATALFDIMEEIEKIEDDLFDFGPDLEVYRILIQILKRSEEKEQNFLFLREAILSSIGITCSVYIVSLLFEKDENKKLDMPIDEDKVLLLQDLCVSKIIENKDLLLKSRRFTETLYRWKEWGDPEDVKNYIEEIINDFEKLIIFLNQFTAISRVFGSGDVVGIKTKGFQLKVLKNFADTIEIEKKVKSVMLENPKLYEANSEVLELFLKAQRNFILETRN
;
A
#
# COMPACT_ATOMS: atom_id res chain seq x y z
N MET A 1 12.42 31.15 -42.70
CA MET A 1 11.64 30.08 -43.37
C MET A 1 10.64 29.56 -42.37
N VAL A 2 9.36 29.91 -42.52
CA VAL A 2 8.29 29.50 -41.62
C VAL A 2 7.61 28.29 -42.25
N SER A 3 7.84 27.10 -41.69
CA SER A 3 7.14 25.88 -42.07
C SER A 3 5.82 25.81 -41.29
N SER A 4 4.71 26.09 -41.97
CA SER A 4 3.37 25.87 -41.42
C SER A 4 3.05 24.37 -41.42
N VAL A 5 3.09 23.75 -40.24
CA VAL A 5 2.58 22.39 -40.01
C VAL A 5 1.11 22.52 -39.62
N LEU A 6 0.22 21.93 -40.41
CA LEU A 6 -1.22 21.89 -40.14
C LEU A 6 -1.65 20.43 -40.04
N THR A 7 -1.92 19.97 -38.82
CA THR A 7 -2.49 18.65 -38.53
C THR A 7 -4.01 18.72 -38.67
N ILE A 8 -4.56 17.99 -39.65
CA ILE A 8 -6.01 17.90 -39.89
C ILE A 8 -6.52 16.64 -39.19
N SER A 9 -6.80 16.74 -37.89
CA SER A 9 -7.56 15.74 -37.15
C SER A 9 -8.81 16.42 -36.59
N GLY A 10 -9.97 16.19 -37.21
CA GLY A 10 -11.24 16.60 -36.59
C GLY A 10 -12.41 16.97 -37.49
N LEU A 11 -12.29 17.01 -38.82
CA LEU A 11 -13.38 17.52 -39.68
C LEU A 11 -14.27 16.46 -40.35
N VAL A 12 -14.01 15.17 -40.15
CA VAL A 12 -14.70 14.11 -40.92
C VAL A 12 -16.05 13.68 -40.33
N SER A 13 -16.34 13.96 -39.05
CA SER A 13 -17.50 13.38 -38.36
C SER A 13 -18.83 14.15 -38.47
N HIS A 14 -18.88 15.34 -39.08
CA HIS A 14 -20.09 16.20 -38.96
C HIS A 14 -20.97 16.33 -40.22
N TYR A 15 -20.68 15.63 -41.32
CA TYR A 15 -21.41 15.82 -42.59
C TYR A 15 -21.97 14.56 -43.25
N PHE A 16 -21.88 13.39 -42.61
CA PHE A 16 -22.21 12.09 -43.23
C PHE A 16 -23.59 11.50 -42.88
N SER A 17 -24.59 12.32 -42.52
CA SER A 17 -25.96 11.82 -42.41
C SER A 17 -26.81 12.25 -43.62
N GLN A 18 -27.37 11.24 -44.29
CA GLN A 18 -28.27 11.29 -45.45
C GLN A 18 -27.59 11.32 -46.82
N VAL A 19 -27.55 10.14 -47.47
CA VAL A 19 -28.29 9.85 -48.72
C VAL A 19 -28.12 8.35 -49.02
N GLU A 20 -29.23 7.62 -49.02
CA GLU A 20 -29.32 6.26 -49.56
C GLU A 20 -29.41 6.29 -51.10
N LEU A 21 -28.85 5.23 -51.71
CA LEU A 21 -29.07 4.77 -53.08
C LEU A 21 -28.85 5.78 -54.21
N ILE A 22 -27.69 5.71 -54.88
CA ILE A 22 -27.54 5.78 -56.35
C ILE A 22 -26.07 5.43 -56.75
N THR A 23 -25.95 4.50 -57.70
CA THR A 23 -24.82 4.05 -58.53
C THR A 23 -23.38 4.50 -58.20
N SER A 24 -22.49 3.51 -58.16
CA SER A 24 -21.03 3.59 -57.90
C SER A 24 -20.25 4.60 -58.75
N VAL A 25 -20.77 5.13 -59.86
CA VAL A 25 -20.07 6.11 -60.71
C VAL A 25 -20.20 7.55 -60.20
N LEU A 26 -21.31 7.91 -59.55
CA LEU A 26 -21.56 9.27 -59.05
C LEU A 26 -20.77 9.58 -57.76
N ILE A 27 -20.47 8.56 -56.95
CA ILE A 27 -19.66 8.69 -55.73
C ILE A 27 -18.20 9.02 -56.07
N TRP A 28 -17.65 8.51 -57.18
CA TRP A 28 -16.31 8.89 -57.66
C TRP A 28 -16.27 10.34 -58.14
N VAL A 29 -17.32 10.84 -58.78
CA VAL A 29 -17.41 12.21 -59.31
C VAL A 29 -17.59 13.24 -58.19
N ALA A 30 -18.42 12.94 -57.18
CA ALA A 30 -18.66 13.84 -56.05
C ALA A 30 -17.47 13.88 -55.07
N SER A 31 -16.81 12.76 -54.81
CA SER A 31 -15.66 12.70 -53.88
C SER A 31 -14.42 13.42 -54.41
N LEU A 32 -14.12 13.33 -55.71
CA LEU A 32 -13.05 14.09 -56.36
C LEU A 32 -13.31 15.61 -56.33
N SER A 33 -14.56 16.03 -56.58
CA SER A 33 -14.96 17.44 -56.52
C SER A 33 -14.85 18.02 -55.11
N TRP A 34 -15.36 17.31 -54.10
CA TRP A 34 -15.40 17.79 -52.71
C TRP A 34 -14.03 17.84 -52.03
N ILE A 35 -13.12 16.95 -52.42
CA ILE A 35 -11.77 16.90 -51.85
C ILE A 35 -10.81 17.82 -52.60
N ALA A 36 -10.98 17.98 -53.92
CA ALA A 36 -10.36 19.08 -54.64
C ALA A 36 -10.81 20.43 -54.04
N LEU A 37 -12.10 20.59 -53.70
CA LEU A 37 -12.63 21.74 -52.97
C LEU A 37 -12.02 21.88 -51.56
N GLY A 38 -11.84 20.79 -50.82
CA GLY A 38 -11.20 20.81 -49.49
C GLY A 38 -9.72 21.23 -49.55
N ILE A 39 -8.95 20.68 -50.49
CA ILE A 39 -7.56 21.04 -50.76
C ILE A 39 -7.47 22.49 -51.28
N LEU A 40 -8.38 22.90 -52.18
CA LEU A 40 -8.49 24.27 -52.68
C LEU A 40 -8.86 25.27 -51.58
N LYS A 41 -9.71 24.88 -50.61
CA LYS A 41 -10.09 25.72 -49.47
C LYS A 41 -8.91 25.89 -48.50
N ILE A 42 -8.16 24.81 -48.22
CA ILE A 42 -6.92 24.86 -47.42
C ILE A 42 -5.84 25.71 -48.12
N LEU A 43 -5.69 25.57 -49.44
CA LEU A 43 -4.81 26.42 -50.24
C LEU A 43 -5.27 27.89 -50.24
N GLY A 44 -6.57 28.16 -50.35
CA GLY A 44 -7.14 29.51 -50.29
C GLY A 44 -6.86 30.25 -48.98
N THR A 45 -6.95 29.55 -47.83
CA THR A 45 -6.63 30.13 -46.52
C THR A 45 -5.14 30.48 -46.37
N ILE A 46 -4.25 29.77 -47.07
CA ILE A 46 -2.80 29.99 -47.04
C ILE A 46 -2.37 31.13 -48.01
N PHE A 47 -3.16 31.41 -49.05
CA PHE A 47 -2.77 32.28 -50.17
C PHE A 47 -3.34 33.72 -50.17
N GLY A 48 -4.21 34.10 -49.22
CA GLY A 48 -4.63 35.50 -48.99
C GLY A 48 -5.45 36.20 -50.12
N ASN A 49 -5.59 35.61 -51.31
CA ASN A 49 -6.35 36.18 -52.43
C ASN A 49 -7.67 35.44 -52.66
N ILE A 50 -8.71 35.87 -51.92
CA ILE A 50 -10.06 35.29 -51.90
C ILE A 50 -10.86 35.57 -53.20
N SER A 51 -10.45 36.52 -54.04
CA SER A 51 -11.18 36.92 -55.24
C SER A 51 -11.09 35.90 -56.40
N GLN A 52 -9.92 35.33 -56.68
CA GLN A 52 -9.75 34.25 -57.67
C GLN A 52 -10.40 32.93 -57.22
N PHE A 53 -10.60 32.76 -55.91
CA PHE A 53 -11.23 31.60 -55.28
C PHE A 53 -12.73 31.52 -55.54
N PHE A 54 -13.46 32.64 -55.49
CA PHE A 54 -14.89 32.68 -55.79
C PHE A 54 -15.20 32.40 -57.28
N GLU A 55 -14.30 32.76 -58.20
CA GLU A 55 -14.42 32.42 -59.63
C GLU A 55 -14.26 30.92 -59.90
N ILE A 56 -13.29 30.26 -59.24
CA ILE A 56 -13.09 28.80 -59.38
C ILE A 56 -14.26 28.05 -58.72
N GLN A 57 -14.73 28.49 -57.56
CA GLN A 57 -15.86 27.86 -56.87
C GLN A 57 -17.19 27.97 -57.63
N SER A 58 -17.41 29.10 -58.32
CA SER A 58 -18.55 29.29 -59.23
C SER A 58 -18.49 28.40 -60.47
N GLN A 59 -17.30 28.02 -60.94
CA GLN A 59 -17.12 27.23 -62.18
C GLN A 59 -17.10 25.70 -61.93
N ILE A 60 -17.02 25.26 -60.68
CA ILE A 60 -17.00 23.83 -60.31
C ILE A 60 -18.35 23.13 -60.56
N ASN A 61 -19.45 23.89 -60.63
CA ASN A 61 -20.77 23.32 -61.00
C ASN A 61 -20.97 23.15 -62.52
N GLU A 62 -20.09 23.69 -63.37
CA GLU A 62 -20.22 23.62 -64.84
C GLU A 62 -19.02 23.00 -65.59
N LYS A 63 -17.85 22.81 -64.95
CA LYS A 63 -16.64 22.30 -65.63
C LYS A 63 -16.44 20.78 -65.47
N SER A 64 -15.97 20.14 -66.55
CA SER A 64 -15.52 18.74 -66.53
C SER A 64 -14.28 18.57 -65.61
N ASN A 65 -14.26 17.49 -64.82
CA ASN A 65 -13.18 17.15 -63.86
C ASN A 65 -11.75 17.18 -64.45
N VAL A 66 -11.63 17.01 -65.77
CA VAL A 66 -10.33 17.03 -66.47
C VAL A 66 -9.73 18.43 -66.50
N ARG A 67 -10.55 19.48 -66.68
CA ARG A 67 -10.07 20.86 -66.78
C ARG A 67 -9.59 21.40 -65.43
N LEU A 68 -10.30 21.07 -64.35
CA LEU A 68 -9.89 21.40 -62.97
C LEU A 68 -8.56 20.75 -62.60
N LYS A 69 -8.37 19.47 -62.96
CA LYS A 69 -7.11 18.77 -62.71
C LYS A 69 -5.93 19.42 -63.45
N LEU A 70 -6.14 19.90 -64.67
CA LEU A 70 -5.11 20.63 -65.44
C LEU A 70 -4.76 21.97 -64.80
N GLU A 71 -5.75 22.78 -64.42
CA GLU A 71 -5.54 24.07 -63.77
C GLU A 71 -4.76 23.91 -62.44
N ILE A 72 -5.15 22.94 -61.61
CA ILE A 72 -4.44 22.60 -60.36
C ILE A 72 -3.01 22.13 -60.65
N SER A 73 -2.80 21.33 -61.69
CA SER A 73 -1.47 20.85 -62.06
C SER A 73 -0.55 21.98 -62.52
N GLU A 74 -1.06 22.95 -63.28
CA GLU A 74 -0.29 24.13 -63.70
C GLU A 74 0.09 25.01 -62.50
N LEU A 75 -0.86 25.24 -61.59
CA LEU A 75 -0.61 25.95 -60.34
C LEU A 75 0.44 25.25 -59.47
N LEU A 76 0.41 23.93 -59.40
CA LEU A 76 1.40 23.18 -58.61
C LEU A 76 2.77 23.13 -59.29
N ARG A 77 2.83 23.12 -60.64
CA ARG A 77 4.10 23.23 -61.40
C ARG A 77 4.78 24.58 -61.24
N SER A 78 4.01 25.66 -61.21
CA SER A 78 4.54 27.03 -61.10
C SER A 78 5.03 27.38 -59.69
N ARG A 79 4.84 26.48 -58.71
CA ARG A 79 5.40 26.65 -57.36
C ARG A 79 6.89 26.37 -57.33
N ASP A 80 7.62 27.29 -56.71
CA ASP A 80 9.03 27.09 -56.37
C ASP A 80 9.23 26.02 -55.29
N ASN A 81 8.21 25.80 -54.44
CA ASN A 81 8.26 24.86 -53.31
C ASN A 81 7.32 23.68 -53.48
N LYS A 82 7.88 22.48 -53.25
CA LYS A 82 7.17 21.20 -53.23
C LYS A 82 6.20 21.11 -52.05
N LEU A 83 5.03 20.51 -52.27
CA LEU A 83 4.03 20.21 -51.24
C LEU A 83 4.25 18.79 -50.71
N PHE A 84 4.47 18.65 -49.41
CA PHE A 84 4.64 17.36 -48.73
C PHE A 84 3.43 17.10 -47.83
N ILE A 85 2.69 16.03 -48.13
CA ILE A 85 1.46 15.64 -47.42
C ILE A 85 1.78 14.40 -46.60
N ILE A 86 1.67 14.52 -45.28
CA ILE A 86 1.86 13.41 -44.34
C ILE A 86 0.49 12.94 -43.88
N MET A 87 0.23 11.65 -44.02
CA MET A 87 -0.98 10.98 -43.54
C MET A 87 -0.55 9.89 -42.55
N ASP A 88 -0.91 10.06 -41.28
CA ASP A 88 -0.60 9.13 -40.18
C ASP A 88 -1.89 8.48 -39.64
N ASP A 89 -1.76 7.38 -38.90
CA ASP A 89 -2.86 6.61 -38.29
C ASP A 89 -3.95 6.15 -39.30
N ILE A 90 -3.60 5.91 -40.56
CA ILE A 90 -4.57 5.50 -41.61
C ILE A 90 -5.30 4.19 -41.22
N ASP A 91 -4.61 3.29 -40.54
CA ASP A 91 -5.14 2.00 -40.07
C ASP A 91 -6.21 2.12 -38.96
N ARG A 92 -6.47 3.32 -38.43
CA ARG A 92 -7.60 3.58 -37.51
C ARG A 92 -8.91 3.91 -38.23
N LEU A 93 -8.88 4.15 -39.53
CA LEU A 93 -10.07 4.40 -40.33
C LEU A 93 -10.86 3.11 -40.57
N SER A 94 -12.16 3.23 -40.82
CA SER A 94 -12.98 2.08 -41.24
C SER A 94 -12.53 1.53 -42.60
N ALA A 95 -12.83 0.26 -42.89
CA ALA A 95 -12.45 -0.36 -44.15
C ALA A 95 -12.96 0.42 -45.39
N GLU A 96 -14.16 1.01 -45.30
CA GLU A 96 -14.72 1.85 -46.36
C GLU A 96 -13.94 3.17 -46.53
N GLU A 97 -13.61 3.83 -45.42
CA GLU A 97 -12.80 5.06 -45.43
C GLU A 97 -11.39 4.81 -45.96
N ILE A 98 -10.74 3.71 -45.59
CA ILE A 98 -9.43 3.31 -46.12
C ILE A 98 -9.52 3.16 -47.65
N ARG A 99 -10.53 2.44 -48.17
CA ARG A 99 -10.70 2.26 -49.62
C ARG A 99 -10.90 3.60 -50.34
N LYS A 100 -11.76 4.46 -49.80
CA LYS A 100 -11.99 5.81 -50.34
C LYS A 100 -10.69 6.62 -50.32
N LEU A 101 -9.96 6.64 -49.20
CA LEU A 101 -8.71 7.36 -49.06
C LEU A 101 -7.68 6.91 -50.10
N PHE A 102 -7.43 5.61 -50.24
CA PHE A 102 -6.46 5.14 -51.22
C PHE A 102 -6.94 5.32 -52.67
N ALA A 103 -8.25 5.23 -52.95
CA ALA A 103 -8.83 5.59 -54.24
C ALA A 103 -8.56 7.07 -54.59
N LEU A 104 -8.67 7.96 -53.61
CA LEU A 104 -8.38 9.40 -53.74
C LEU A 104 -6.90 9.68 -53.92
N ILE A 105 -6.04 9.00 -53.18
CA ILE A 105 -4.59 9.12 -53.37
C ILE A 105 -4.27 8.65 -54.80
N ARG A 106 -4.80 7.51 -55.23
CA ARG A 106 -4.57 7.00 -56.59
C ARG A 106 -5.01 7.97 -57.68
N SER A 107 -6.15 8.68 -57.52
CA SER A 107 -6.66 9.60 -58.53
C SER A 107 -5.91 10.94 -58.58
N ASN A 108 -5.18 11.29 -57.52
CA ASN A 108 -4.50 12.58 -57.33
C ASN A 108 -2.96 12.46 -57.17
N ALA A 109 -2.40 11.25 -57.12
CA ALA A 109 -0.98 11.01 -56.88
C ALA A 109 -0.06 11.46 -58.03
N ASP A 110 -0.62 11.83 -59.18
CA ASP A 110 0.10 12.31 -60.37
C ASP A 110 0.28 13.84 -60.39
N PHE A 111 -0.11 14.55 -59.33
CA PHE A 111 0.11 15.99 -59.27
C PHE A 111 1.61 16.36 -59.20
N PRO A 112 2.06 17.29 -60.05
CA PRO A 112 3.45 17.75 -60.06
C PRO A 112 3.78 18.51 -58.77
N ASN A 113 5.02 18.38 -58.28
CA ASN A 113 5.48 19.02 -57.04
C ASN A 113 4.69 18.62 -55.77
N VAL A 114 3.97 17.48 -55.77
CA VAL A 114 3.29 16.93 -54.58
C VAL A 114 3.92 15.60 -54.19
N PHE A 115 4.17 15.41 -52.90
CA PHE A 115 4.75 14.20 -52.32
C PHE A 115 3.86 13.72 -51.18
N TYR A 116 3.59 12.43 -51.14
CA TYR A 116 2.78 11.80 -50.10
C TYR A 116 3.66 10.90 -49.22
N LEU A 117 3.58 11.06 -47.91
CA LEU A 117 4.11 10.14 -46.92
C LEU A 117 2.94 9.51 -46.17
N LEU A 118 2.79 8.20 -46.35
CA LEU A 118 1.72 7.42 -45.75
C LEU A 118 2.30 6.54 -44.65
N ALA A 119 1.82 6.70 -43.41
CA ALA A 119 2.19 5.87 -42.27
C ALA A 119 0.97 5.04 -41.83
N PHE A 120 1.11 3.71 -41.84
CA PHE A 120 0.02 2.77 -41.56
C PHE A 120 0.53 1.34 -41.28
N ASP A 121 -0.29 0.53 -40.60
CA ASP A 121 -0.07 -0.92 -40.55
C ASP A 121 -0.43 -1.57 -41.89
N ARG A 122 0.60 -2.10 -42.56
CA ARG A 122 0.48 -2.72 -43.88
C ARG A 122 -0.55 -3.85 -43.92
N LYS A 123 -0.62 -4.71 -42.91
CA LYS A 123 -1.53 -5.87 -42.92
C LYS A 123 -2.98 -5.46 -42.79
N ILE A 124 -3.26 -4.49 -41.90
CA ILE A 124 -4.61 -3.95 -41.72
C ILE A 124 -5.10 -3.35 -43.03
N VAL A 125 -4.28 -2.48 -43.64
CA VAL A 125 -4.62 -1.83 -44.92
C VAL A 125 -4.76 -2.84 -46.07
N GLU A 126 -3.86 -3.81 -46.21
CA GLU A 126 -3.96 -4.86 -47.24
C GLU A 126 -5.27 -5.66 -47.10
N ASN A 127 -5.68 -6.02 -45.88
CA ASN A 127 -6.92 -6.74 -45.64
C ASN A 127 -8.15 -5.90 -46.01
N CYS A 128 -8.22 -4.65 -45.54
CA CYS A 128 -9.32 -3.75 -45.84
C CYS A 128 -9.47 -3.49 -47.35
N LEU A 129 -8.36 -3.38 -48.08
CA LEU A 129 -8.37 -3.16 -49.53
C LEU A 129 -8.73 -4.42 -50.34
N THR A 130 -8.55 -5.61 -49.76
CA THR A 130 -8.89 -6.91 -50.40
C THR A 130 -10.38 -7.21 -50.32
N GLU A 131 -11.01 -6.94 -49.18
CA GLU A 131 -12.46 -7.17 -49.01
C GLU A 131 -13.28 -6.34 -50.01
N GLY A 132 -14.04 -7.00 -50.88
CA GLY A 132 -14.95 -6.36 -51.85
C GLY A 132 -14.32 -5.92 -53.19
N ASN A 133 -13.05 -6.27 -53.47
CA ASN A 133 -12.40 -6.05 -54.77
C ASN A 133 -11.97 -7.39 -55.40
N GLU A 134 -11.98 -7.48 -56.74
CA GLU A 134 -11.40 -8.63 -57.46
C GLU A 134 -9.85 -8.67 -57.38
N ILE A 135 -9.24 -7.52 -57.06
CA ILE A 135 -7.79 -7.35 -56.96
C ILE A 135 -7.36 -7.50 -55.50
N ARG A 136 -6.30 -8.26 -55.25
CA ARG A 136 -5.71 -8.41 -53.91
C ARG A 136 -5.21 -7.05 -53.40
N GLY A 137 -5.51 -6.70 -52.15
CA GLY A 137 -5.18 -5.40 -51.56
C GLY A 137 -3.69 -5.08 -51.59
N ARG A 138 -2.81 -6.09 -51.55
CA ARG A 138 -1.37 -5.94 -51.78
C ARG A 138 -1.03 -5.36 -53.15
N GLU A 139 -1.59 -5.92 -54.22
CA GLU A 139 -1.35 -5.47 -55.59
C GLU A 139 -1.90 -4.06 -55.82
N PHE A 140 -2.98 -3.71 -55.12
CA PHE A 140 -3.52 -2.36 -55.13
C PHE A 140 -2.60 -1.37 -54.43
N LEU A 141 -2.04 -1.74 -53.27
CA LEU A 141 -1.13 -0.91 -52.50
C LEU A 141 0.19 -0.65 -53.25
N GLU A 142 0.75 -1.67 -53.92
CA GLU A 142 1.97 -1.56 -54.75
C GLU A 142 1.81 -0.57 -55.91
N LYS A 143 0.59 -0.38 -56.43
CA LYS A 143 0.30 0.60 -57.49
C LYS A 143 0.28 2.04 -57.00
N ILE A 144 0.11 2.26 -55.70
CA ILE A 144 -0.03 3.59 -55.10
C ILE A 144 1.27 3.99 -54.38
N VAL A 145 1.85 3.07 -53.62
CA VAL A 145 3.07 3.29 -52.83
C VAL A 145 4.30 3.01 -53.69
N GLN A 146 4.92 4.07 -54.20
CA GLN A 146 6.11 3.96 -55.06
C GLN A 146 7.35 3.46 -54.30
N VAL A 147 7.52 3.90 -53.05
CA VAL A 147 8.67 3.55 -52.21
C VAL A 147 8.15 3.10 -50.85
N PRO A 148 8.07 1.78 -50.60
CA PRO A 148 7.76 1.27 -49.26
C PRO A 148 8.99 1.41 -48.36
N PHE A 149 8.79 1.93 -47.15
CA PHE A 149 9.81 1.97 -46.10
C PHE A 149 9.28 1.25 -44.86
N GLU A 150 9.87 0.10 -44.55
CA GLU A 150 9.51 -0.66 -43.35
C GLU A 150 10.40 -0.22 -42.18
N ILE A 151 9.77 0.18 -41.06
CA ILE A 151 10.51 0.56 -39.86
C ILE A 151 11.20 -0.69 -39.29
N PRO A 152 12.54 -0.70 -39.17
CA PRO A 152 13.24 -1.88 -38.68
C PRO A 152 12.89 -2.16 -37.22
N HIS A 153 12.86 -3.45 -36.87
CA HIS A 153 12.63 -3.85 -35.49
C HIS A 153 13.81 -3.40 -34.60
N VAL A 154 13.49 -2.82 -33.45
CA VAL A 154 14.51 -2.42 -32.46
C VAL A 154 14.98 -3.67 -31.72
N GLY A 155 16.27 -4.00 -31.83
CA GLY A 155 16.84 -5.16 -31.15
C GLY A 155 16.73 -5.07 -29.62
N LYS A 156 16.58 -6.23 -28.96
CA LYS A 156 16.45 -6.34 -27.50
C LYS A 156 17.56 -5.61 -26.72
N THR A 157 18.80 -5.71 -27.17
CA THR A 157 19.94 -5.02 -26.53
C THR A 157 19.77 -3.50 -26.51
N THR A 158 19.21 -2.92 -27.57
CA THR A 158 18.95 -1.49 -27.65
C THR A 158 17.79 -1.09 -26.73
N LEU A 159 16.71 -1.89 -26.69
CA LEU A 159 15.60 -1.68 -25.76
C LEU A 159 16.07 -1.71 -24.31
N ARG A 160 16.89 -2.70 -23.95
CA ARG A 160 17.50 -2.81 -22.63
C ARG A 160 18.35 -1.59 -22.28
N LYS A 161 19.24 -1.14 -23.18
CA LYS A 161 20.07 0.05 -22.92
C LYS A 161 19.23 1.31 -22.70
N ILE A 162 18.18 1.50 -23.49
CA ILE A 162 17.25 2.62 -23.33
C ILE A 162 16.54 2.53 -21.98
N PHE A 163 15.99 1.35 -21.65
CA PHE A 163 15.29 1.10 -20.39
C PHE A 163 16.17 1.41 -19.18
N LEU A 164 17.34 0.80 -19.09
CA LEU A 164 18.26 0.97 -17.96
C LEU A 164 18.69 2.43 -17.81
N LYS A 165 19.08 3.09 -18.91
CA LYS A 165 19.45 4.52 -18.88
C LYS A 165 18.32 5.41 -18.35
N GLU A 166 17.08 5.17 -18.78
CA GLU A 166 15.91 5.96 -18.37
C GLU A 166 15.49 5.67 -16.92
N MET A 167 15.69 4.44 -16.43
CA MET A 167 15.45 4.10 -15.02
C MET A 167 16.54 4.68 -14.12
N ASP A 168 17.81 4.55 -14.48
CA ASP A 168 18.94 5.12 -13.74
C ASP A 168 18.78 6.65 -13.60
N ALA A 169 18.46 7.33 -14.70
CA ALA A 169 18.22 8.77 -14.70
C ALA A 169 17.03 9.19 -13.81
N PHE A 170 16.00 8.34 -13.71
CA PHE A 170 14.85 8.61 -12.85
C PHE A 170 15.18 8.36 -11.37
N LEU A 171 15.74 7.19 -11.04
CA LEU A 171 16.05 6.79 -9.67
C LEU A 171 17.16 7.65 -9.05
N SER A 172 18.08 8.20 -9.86
CA SER A 172 19.14 9.10 -9.38
C SER A 172 18.61 10.35 -8.64
N ASN A 173 17.33 10.69 -8.82
CA ASN A 173 16.68 11.77 -8.07
C ASN A 173 16.29 11.36 -6.63
N TYR A 174 16.43 10.08 -6.26
CA TYR A 174 15.99 9.51 -4.98
C TYR A 174 17.12 8.70 -4.32
N PRO A 175 18.21 9.35 -3.86
CA PRO A 175 19.40 8.67 -3.36
C PRO A 175 19.13 7.80 -2.12
N ILE A 176 18.23 8.20 -1.22
CA ILE A 176 17.86 7.42 -0.03
C ILE A 176 17.18 6.10 -0.40
N ILE A 177 16.33 6.12 -1.44
CA ILE A 177 15.66 4.92 -1.95
C ILE A 177 16.68 4.00 -2.63
N ILE A 178 17.64 4.58 -3.39
CA ILE A 178 18.74 3.81 -3.97
C ILE A 178 19.55 3.11 -2.87
N ASP A 179 19.96 3.84 -1.84
CA ASP A 179 20.77 3.29 -0.75
C ASP A 179 20.04 2.16 0.00
N ARG A 180 18.74 2.35 0.26
CA ARG A 180 17.92 1.36 0.99
C ARG A 180 17.62 0.10 0.19
N PHE A 181 17.32 0.20 -1.11
CA PHE A 181 16.76 -0.91 -1.90
C PHE A 181 17.64 -1.40 -3.06
N PHE A 182 18.64 -0.63 -3.49
CA PHE A 182 19.48 -0.92 -4.66
C PHE A 182 20.99 -0.92 -4.31
N GLY A 183 21.33 -1.17 -3.05
CA GLY A 183 22.71 -1.16 -2.56
C GLY A 183 23.63 -2.15 -3.29
N VAL A 184 24.95 -1.89 -3.24
CA VAL A 184 25.98 -2.60 -4.03
C VAL A 184 25.99 -4.12 -3.83
N ASN A 185 25.55 -4.60 -2.65
CA ASN A 185 25.49 -6.03 -2.32
C ASN A 185 24.10 -6.66 -2.53
N ASP A 186 23.11 -5.88 -2.96
CA ASP A 186 21.76 -6.38 -3.19
C ASP A 186 21.60 -6.91 -4.62
N SER A 187 21.56 -8.25 -4.73
CA SER A 187 21.34 -8.93 -6.01
C SER A 187 19.85 -9.05 -6.38
N TYR A 188 18.94 -8.59 -5.52
CA TYR A 188 17.50 -8.77 -5.70
C TYR A 188 17.01 -8.14 -7.01
N TRP A 189 17.36 -6.87 -7.26
CA TRP A 189 17.02 -6.18 -8.51
C TRP A 189 17.53 -6.95 -9.74
N ALA A 190 18.80 -7.35 -9.75
CA ALA A 190 19.39 -8.07 -10.87
C ALA A 190 18.67 -9.42 -11.10
N ASN A 191 18.40 -10.17 -10.03
CA ASN A 191 17.69 -11.45 -10.09
C ASN A 191 16.27 -11.30 -10.64
N VAL A 192 15.55 -10.25 -10.23
CA VAL A 192 14.21 -9.92 -10.70
C VAL A 192 14.23 -9.46 -12.17
N TYR A 193 15.19 -8.62 -12.54
CA TYR A 193 15.30 -8.12 -13.90
C TYR A 193 15.52 -9.25 -14.92
N TYR A 194 16.46 -10.16 -14.61
CA TYR A 194 16.79 -11.29 -15.49
C TYR A 194 15.81 -12.46 -15.40
N SER A 195 14.96 -12.54 -14.36
CA SER A 195 13.96 -13.61 -14.26
C SER A 195 12.75 -13.42 -15.17
N GLY A 196 12.50 -12.21 -15.68
CA GLY A 196 11.42 -12.00 -16.64
C GLY A 196 11.22 -10.59 -17.20
N ILE A 197 11.62 -9.52 -16.49
CA ILE A 197 11.35 -8.13 -16.92
C ILE A 197 11.91 -7.85 -18.32
N GLU A 198 13.16 -8.22 -18.59
CA GLU A 198 13.82 -7.97 -19.89
C GLU A 198 13.02 -8.54 -21.07
N ASN A 199 12.38 -9.70 -20.88
CA ASN A 199 11.68 -10.42 -21.93
C ASN A 199 10.24 -9.92 -22.18
N LEU A 200 9.67 -9.10 -21.28
CA LEU A 200 8.38 -8.44 -21.49
C LEU A 200 8.49 -7.24 -22.43
N PHE A 201 9.67 -6.65 -22.59
CA PHE A 201 9.89 -5.48 -23.44
C PHE A 201 10.03 -5.85 -24.92
N GLY A 202 8.90 -5.98 -25.61
CA GLY A 202 8.86 -6.30 -27.05
C GLY A 202 9.02 -5.11 -28.00
N SER A 203 8.91 -3.86 -27.52
CA SER A 203 9.03 -2.66 -28.37
C SER A 203 9.39 -1.41 -27.58
N LEU A 204 9.87 -0.37 -28.28
CA LEU A 204 10.13 0.93 -27.67
C LEU A 204 8.86 1.58 -27.10
N ARG A 205 7.71 1.39 -27.76
CA ARG A 205 6.40 1.84 -27.26
C ARG A 205 6.05 1.14 -25.95
N GLY A 206 6.30 -0.17 -25.85
CA GLY A 206 6.12 -0.95 -24.62
C GLY A 206 6.98 -0.43 -23.48
N VAL A 207 8.27 -0.22 -23.73
CA VAL A 207 9.21 0.35 -22.75
C VAL A 207 8.75 1.73 -22.27
N ARG A 208 8.40 2.65 -23.19
CA ARG A 208 7.91 3.99 -22.81
C ARG A 208 6.61 3.96 -22.01
N ARG A 209 5.66 3.10 -22.38
CA ARG A 209 4.40 2.92 -21.63
C ARG A 209 4.68 2.46 -20.20
N TYR A 210 5.55 1.45 -20.04
CA TYR A 210 5.97 0.97 -18.74
C TYR A 210 6.62 2.07 -17.91
N LEU A 211 7.65 2.75 -18.45
CA LEU A 211 8.38 3.80 -17.74
C LEU A 211 7.44 4.91 -17.25
N ASN A 212 6.50 5.35 -18.09
CA ASN A 212 5.54 6.38 -17.70
C ASN A 212 4.61 5.91 -16.57
N SER A 213 4.12 4.67 -16.65
CA SER A 213 3.26 4.08 -15.61
C SER A 213 4.02 3.95 -14.29
N PHE A 214 5.22 3.36 -14.33
CA PHE A 214 6.06 3.18 -13.15
C PHE A 214 6.40 4.52 -12.49
N ARG A 215 6.87 5.52 -13.27
CA ARG A 215 7.20 6.85 -12.73
C ARG A 215 5.99 7.49 -12.04
N PHE A 216 4.82 7.43 -12.66
CA PHE A 216 3.60 7.95 -12.07
C PHE A 216 3.27 7.26 -10.75
N ASN A 217 3.16 5.93 -10.74
CA ASN A 217 2.79 5.17 -9.54
C ASN A 217 3.84 5.28 -8.42
N PHE A 218 5.13 5.26 -8.77
CA PHE A 218 6.22 5.50 -7.83
C PHE A 218 6.08 6.85 -7.13
N THR A 219 5.81 7.93 -7.88
CA THR A 219 5.64 9.26 -7.28
C THR A 219 4.38 9.41 -6.44
N GLN A 220 3.33 8.64 -6.71
CA GLN A 220 2.11 8.64 -5.88
C GLN A 220 2.33 7.95 -4.53
N LEU A 221 3.19 6.93 -4.50
CA LEU A 221 3.52 6.15 -3.30
C LEU A 221 4.69 6.74 -2.50
N LEU A 222 5.15 7.93 -2.90
CA LEU A 222 6.26 8.64 -2.28
C LEU A 222 5.71 9.82 -1.47
N GLU A 223 6.02 9.84 -0.18
CA GLU A 223 5.78 10.99 0.68
C GLU A 223 7.10 11.49 1.24
N GLY A 224 7.50 12.70 0.82
CA GLY A 224 8.86 13.20 1.05
C GLY A 224 9.90 12.33 0.36
N GLU A 225 10.75 11.67 1.16
CA GLU A 225 11.80 10.74 0.69
C GLU A 225 11.50 9.28 1.05
N ILE A 226 10.30 9.01 1.57
CA ILE A 226 9.88 7.69 2.06
C ILE A 226 8.84 7.12 1.10
N ILE A 227 9.08 5.88 0.65
CA ILE A 227 8.19 5.13 -0.23
C ILE A 227 7.38 4.10 0.57
N GLU A 228 6.10 3.96 0.27
CA GLU A 228 5.17 3.06 0.97
C GLU A 228 5.38 1.57 0.67
N VAL A 229 6.04 1.26 -0.44
CA VAL A 229 6.21 -0.11 -0.97
C VAL A 229 7.64 -0.34 -1.43
N ASN A 230 8.03 -1.61 -1.56
CA ASN A 230 9.32 -1.95 -2.15
C ASN A 230 9.34 -1.54 -3.64
N PRO A 231 10.29 -0.69 -4.07
CA PRO A 231 10.31 -0.17 -5.44
C PRO A 231 10.61 -1.25 -6.49
N ILE A 232 11.33 -2.32 -6.13
CA ILE A 232 11.64 -3.43 -7.05
C ILE A 232 10.40 -4.29 -7.28
N ASP A 233 9.64 -4.57 -6.23
CA ASP A 233 8.37 -5.30 -6.34
C ASP A 233 7.34 -4.48 -7.14
N LEU A 234 7.30 -3.16 -6.90
CA LEU A 234 6.48 -2.23 -7.68
C LEU A 234 6.87 -2.27 -9.17
N MET A 235 8.16 -2.31 -9.50
CA MET A 235 8.61 -2.43 -10.90
C MET A 235 8.04 -3.67 -11.59
N VAL A 236 8.00 -4.80 -10.90
CA VAL A 236 7.42 -6.05 -11.44
C VAL A 236 5.92 -5.93 -11.57
N LEU A 237 5.25 -5.44 -10.53
CA LEU A 237 3.81 -5.29 -10.52
C LEU A 237 3.32 -4.38 -11.65
N GLU A 238 4.03 -3.27 -11.90
CA GLU A 238 3.76 -2.36 -13.02
C GLU A 238 3.99 -3.03 -14.38
N ALA A 239 4.97 -3.95 -14.48
CA ALA A 239 5.19 -4.70 -15.72
C ALA A 239 4.00 -5.63 -15.98
N ILE A 240 3.52 -6.33 -14.96
CA ILE A 240 2.33 -7.18 -15.05
C ILE A 240 1.10 -6.32 -15.40
N ARG A 241 0.89 -5.19 -14.72
CA ARG A 241 -0.24 -4.27 -14.98
C ARG A 241 -0.29 -3.79 -16.44
N ILE A 242 0.87 -3.49 -17.05
CA ILE A 242 0.94 -2.95 -18.42
C ILE A 242 0.87 -4.04 -19.49
N PHE A 243 1.51 -5.19 -19.27
CA PHE A 243 1.64 -6.23 -20.29
C PHE A 243 0.62 -7.35 -20.16
N GLU A 244 0.14 -7.65 -18.95
CA GLU A 244 -0.84 -8.71 -18.65
C GLU A 244 -1.87 -8.24 -17.60
N PRO A 245 -2.71 -7.23 -17.94
CA PRO A 245 -3.63 -6.58 -17.00
C PRO A 245 -4.64 -7.54 -16.36
N ASP A 246 -5.12 -8.55 -17.10
CA ASP A 246 -6.06 -9.54 -16.57
C ASP A 246 -5.42 -10.37 -15.43
N TYR A 247 -4.11 -10.63 -15.50
CA TYR A 247 -3.39 -11.32 -14.44
C TYR A 247 -3.14 -10.40 -13.23
N TYR A 248 -2.90 -9.10 -13.47
CA TYR A 248 -2.82 -8.10 -12.40
C TYR A 248 -4.12 -8.03 -11.58
N GLU A 249 -5.29 -8.00 -12.24
CA GLU A 249 -6.59 -8.00 -11.56
C GLU A 249 -6.86 -9.32 -10.81
N PHE A 250 -6.40 -10.45 -11.37
CA PHE A 250 -6.44 -11.73 -10.66
C PHE A 250 -5.60 -11.68 -9.38
N MET A 251 -4.38 -11.16 -9.44
CA MET A 251 -3.53 -11.02 -8.24
C MET A 251 -4.22 -10.19 -7.16
N LYS A 252 -4.75 -9.02 -7.54
CA LYS A 252 -5.44 -8.09 -6.63
C LYS A 252 -6.56 -8.76 -5.82
N THR A 253 -7.31 -9.68 -6.44
CA THR A 253 -8.49 -10.30 -5.85
C THR A 253 -8.23 -11.66 -5.19
N ASN A 254 -7.02 -12.23 -5.33
CA ASN A 254 -6.71 -13.59 -4.88
C ASN A 254 -5.46 -13.64 -3.99
N GLU A 255 -5.32 -12.69 -3.06
CA GLU A 255 -4.20 -12.63 -2.09
C GLU A 255 -3.82 -13.99 -1.47
N PRO A 256 -4.75 -14.82 -0.95
CA PRO A 256 -4.38 -16.04 -0.24
C PRO A 256 -3.62 -17.06 -1.09
N ILE A 257 -3.68 -16.97 -2.42
CA ILE A 257 -2.87 -17.82 -3.30
C ILE A 257 -1.38 -17.49 -3.15
N PHE A 258 -1.05 -16.21 -3.01
CA PHE A 258 0.30 -15.68 -3.07
C PHE A 258 0.97 -15.58 -1.69
N THR A 259 0.22 -15.17 -0.66
CA THR A 259 0.81 -14.76 0.63
C THR A 259 0.68 -15.80 1.75
N LEU A 260 -0.25 -16.76 1.62
CA LEU A 260 -0.55 -17.74 2.69
C LEU A 260 0.68 -18.56 3.10
N LEU A 261 0.92 -18.65 4.40
CA LEU A 261 2.02 -19.44 4.98
C LEU A 261 1.63 -20.92 5.12
N GLY A 262 2.62 -21.81 4.96
CA GLY A 262 2.40 -23.26 4.87
C GLY A 262 1.82 -23.95 6.10
N GLN A 263 1.59 -23.22 7.21
CA GLN A 263 1.09 -23.78 8.47
C GLN A 263 -0.38 -23.46 8.79
N ILE A 264 -1.05 -22.59 8.03
CA ILE A 264 -2.50 -22.36 8.22
C ILE A 264 -3.27 -23.47 7.50
N LYS A 265 -3.33 -24.65 8.13
CA LYS A 265 -4.25 -25.75 7.77
C LYS A 265 -5.68 -25.54 8.32
N SER A 266 -6.02 -24.36 8.82
CA SER A 266 -7.35 -24.06 9.35
C SER A 266 -8.08 -23.02 8.49
N TYR A 267 -9.33 -23.35 8.18
CA TYR A 267 -10.40 -22.55 7.57
C TYR A 267 -10.46 -22.38 6.04
N VAL A 268 -9.39 -22.58 5.27
CA VAL A 268 -9.53 -22.72 3.80
C VAL A 268 -9.81 -24.18 3.46
N ASN A 269 -10.95 -24.39 2.80
CA ASN A 269 -11.50 -25.69 2.37
C ASN A 269 -10.38 -26.67 1.94
N PRO A 270 -10.23 -27.86 2.56
CA PRO A 270 -9.14 -28.84 2.31
C PRO A 270 -9.13 -29.45 0.89
N LYS A 271 -9.81 -28.84 -0.08
CA LYS A 271 -9.92 -29.24 -1.49
C LYS A 271 -9.17 -28.34 -2.47
N ILE A 272 -8.63 -27.19 -2.05
CA ILE A 272 -7.92 -26.27 -2.96
C ILE A 272 -6.42 -26.42 -2.76
N ASP A 273 -5.76 -27.14 -3.67
CA ASP A 273 -4.30 -27.16 -3.75
C ASP A 273 -3.82 -25.78 -4.24
N ARG A 274 -3.15 -25.01 -3.36
CA ARG A 274 -2.64 -23.67 -3.67
C ARG A 274 -1.67 -23.68 -4.85
N LYS A 275 -0.89 -24.76 -5.01
CA LYS A 275 0.02 -24.93 -6.15
C LYS A 275 -0.78 -25.09 -7.44
N GLU A 276 -1.82 -25.90 -7.42
CA GLU A 276 -2.71 -26.09 -8.57
C GLU A 276 -3.43 -24.78 -8.94
N SER A 277 -3.96 -24.05 -7.95
CA SER A 277 -4.59 -22.74 -8.20
C SER A 277 -3.62 -21.73 -8.81
N PHE A 278 -2.37 -21.66 -8.33
CA PHE A 278 -1.34 -20.82 -8.94
C PHE A 278 -1.05 -21.25 -10.39
N GLN A 279 -0.83 -22.54 -10.63
CA GLN A 279 -0.55 -23.05 -11.99
C GLN A 279 -1.70 -22.80 -12.96
N ARG A 280 -2.95 -22.97 -12.52
CA ARG A 280 -4.15 -22.65 -13.33
C ARG A 280 -4.26 -21.16 -13.61
N SER A 281 -3.89 -20.30 -12.67
CA SER A 281 -3.93 -18.84 -12.87
C SER A 281 -3.04 -18.37 -14.02
N LEU A 282 -1.92 -19.04 -14.27
CA LEU A 282 -1.00 -18.71 -15.37
C LEU A 282 -1.65 -18.89 -16.76
N LEU A 283 -2.76 -19.62 -16.85
CA LEU A 283 -3.51 -19.80 -18.10
C LEU A 283 -4.29 -18.54 -18.51
N ILE A 284 -4.49 -17.57 -17.60
CA ILE A 284 -5.05 -16.25 -17.93
C ILE A 284 -4.17 -15.54 -18.97
N ILE A 285 -2.85 -15.74 -18.87
CA ILE A 285 -1.85 -15.16 -19.77
C ILE A 285 -1.86 -15.94 -21.08
N LYS A 286 -2.24 -15.29 -22.19
CA LYS A 286 -2.36 -15.95 -23.51
C LYS A 286 -1.00 -16.28 -24.14
N SER A 287 -0.04 -15.37 -24.02
CA SER A 287 1.30 -15.53 -24.58
C SER A 287 2.13 -16.52 -23.76
N GLU A 288 2.58 -17.62 -24.37
CA GLU A 288 3.46 -18.60 -23.70
C GLU A 288 4.75 -17.98 -23.19
N ASN A 289 5.36 -17.09 -23.97
CA ASN A 289 6.58 -16.39 -23.56
C ASN A 289 6.33 -15.52 -22.32
N ASN A 290 5.23 -14.76 -22.29
CA ASN A 290 4.91 -13.91 -21.15
C ASN A 290 4.55 -14.75 -19.91
N ARG A 291 3.88 -15.90 -20.12
CA ARG A 291 3.55 -16.84 -19.05
C ARG A 291 4.78 -17.32 -18.31
N LEU A 292 5.82 -17.76 -19.03
CA LEU A 292 7.09 -18.18 -18.44
C LEU A 292 7.80 -17.04 -17.70
N CYS A 293 7.78 -15.82 -18.28
CA CYS A 293 8.38 -14.65 -17.64
C CYS A 293 7.67 -14.29 -16.33
N ILE A 294 6.33 -14.26 -16.33
CA ILE A 294 5.55 -13.93 -15.15
C ILE A 294 5.66 -15.02 -14.08
N GLU A 295 5.67 -16.30 -14.44
CA GLU A 295 5.94 -17.36 -13.46
C GLU A 295 7.30 -17.16 -12.79
N GLY A 296 8.35 -16.85 -13.57
CA GLY A 296 9.68 -16.54 -13.06
C GLY A 296 9.69 -15.33 -12.12
N LEU A 297 8.97 -14.26 -12.47
CA LEU A 297 8.86 -13.04 -11.67
C LEU A 297 8.10 -13.28 -10.36
N ILE A 298 6.94 -13.95 -10.42
CA ILE A 298 6.12 -14.25 -9.24
C ILE A 298 6.88 -15.15 -8.26
N ARG A 299 7.64 -16.12 -8.75
CA ARG A 299 8.49 -16.95 -7.89
C ARG A 299 9.61 -16.16 -7.20
N LYS A 300 10.07 -15.05 -7.77
CA LYS A 300 11.03 -14.15 -7.10
C LYS A 300 10.37 -13.23 -6.08
N LEU A 301 9.22 -12.66 -6.43
CA LEU A 301 8.46 -11.78 -5.53
C LEU A 301 7.88 -12.53 -4.33
N PHE A 302 7.43 -13.77 -4.54
CA PHE A 302 6.76 -14.59 -3.55
C PHE A 302 7.56 -15.88 -3.28
N PRO A 303 8.52 -15.85 -2.34
CA PRO A 303 9.24 -17.05 -1.92
C PRO A 303 8.31 -18.18 -1.47
N GLN A 304 7.12 -17.85 -0.95
CA GLN A 304 6.09 -18.83 -0.59
C GLN A 304 5.61 -19.65 -1.79
N ILE A 305 5.57 -19.07 -2.98
CA ILE A 305 5.22 -19.76 -4.24
C ILE A 305 6.42 -20.59 -4.73
N ASP A 306 7.62 -20.02 -4.69
CA ASP A 306 8.84 -20.77 -5.08
C ASP A 306 9.05 -22.01 -4.23
N GLY A 307 8.69 -21.94 -2.94
CA GLY A 307 8.70 -23.05 -1.97
C GLY A 307 7.97 -24.31 -2.46
N PHE A 308 6.97 -24.18 -3.33
CA PHE A 308 6.27 -25.33 -3.95
C PHE A 308 7.13 -26.17 -4.90
N TYR A 309 8.18 -25.57 -5.42
CA TYR A 309 9.10 -26.15 -6.39
C TYR A 309 10.43 -26.52 -5.74
N THR A 310 10.86 -25.76 -4.74
CA THR A 310 12.10 -26.02 -3.98
C THR A 310 11.89 -26.91 -2.76
N HIS A 311 10.64 -27.30 -2.48
CA HIS A 311 10.24 -28.03 -1.27
C HIS A 311 10.61 -27.29 0.04
N THR A 312 10.65 -25.96 -0.02
CA THR A 312 10.92 -25.10 1.14
C THR A 312 9.62 -24.64 1.78
N THR A 313 9.47 -24.84 3.09
CA THR A 313 8.32 -24.34 3.84
C THR A 313 8.73 -23.09 4.63
N TYR A 314 7.93 -22.03 4.53
CA TYR A 314 8.09 -20.83 5.32
C TYR A 314 7.09 -20.89 6.48
N SER A 315 7.60 -21.03 7.70
CA SER A 315 6.77 -21.26 8.90
C SER A 315 6.42 -20.00 9.68
N ASN A 316 7.09 -18.88 9.43
CA ASN A 316 6.83 -17.62 10.11
C ASN A 316 6.74 -16.49 9.08
N TYR A 317 5.92 -15.47 9.36
CA TYR A 317 6.06 -14.15 8.76
C TYR A 317 7.54 -13.77 8.96
N LYS A 318 8.36 -13.78 7.90
CA LYS A 318 9.71 -13.26 8.03
C LYS A 318 9.55 -11.76 8.30
N SER A 319 9.94 -11.31 9.49
CA SER A 319 9.91 -9.90 9.89
C SER A 319 10.56 -9.01 8.82
N SER A 320 11.62 -9.50 8.19
CA SER A 320 12.28 -8.85 7.05
C SER A 320 11.36 -8.57 5.87
N TRP A 321 10.38 -9.43 5.53
CA TRP A 321 9.46 -9.14 4.41
C TRP A 321 8.62 -7.90 4.67
N PHE A 322 8.17 -7.70 5.91
CA PHE A 322 7.45 -6.49 6.28
C PHE A 322 8.39 -5.27 6.33
N ALA A 323 9.56 -5.41 6.95
CA ALA A 323 10.51 -4.31 7.12
C ALA A 323 11.15 -3.82 5.81
N ASP A 324 11.40 -4.74 4.87
CA ASP A 324 11.93 -4.47 3.52
C ASP A 324 10.79 -4.16 2.51
N LEU A 325 9.56 -3.99 3.01
CA LEU A 325 8.36 -3.57 2.28
C LEU A 325 7.90 -4.53 1.17
N HIS A 326 8.28 -5.80 1.21
CA HIS A 326 8.01 -6.75 0.14
C HIS A 326 6.52 -7.06 -0.03
N ILE A 327 6.08 -7.23 -1.28
CA ILE A 327 4.69 -7.60 -1.63
C ILE A 327 4.29 -8.96 -1.06
N CYS A 328 5.26 -9.85 -0.83
CA CYS A 328 4.98 -11.17 -0.25
C CYS A 328 4.63 -11.14 1.24
N SER A 329 4.81 -10.01 1.93
CA SER A 329 4.30 -9.85 3.29
C SER A 329 2.77 -9.70 3.23
N PRO A 330 1.99 -10.60 3.86
CA PRO A 330 0.53 -10.51 3.85
C PRO A 330 0.01 -9.15 4.35
N GLN A 331 0.64 -8.58 5.38
CA GLN A 331 0.28 -7.27 5.95
C GLN A 331 0.62 -6.08 5.04
N ARG A 332 1.44 -6.27 4.00
CA ARG A 332 1.80 -5.22 3.02
C ARG A 332 1.13 -5.43 1.66
N TYR A 333 0.59 -6.63 1.39
CA TYR A 333 0.09 -7.01 0.08
C TYR A 333 -0.93 -6.01 -0.48
N GLY A 334 -1.92 -5.63 0.34
CA GLY A 334 -2.97 -4.68 -0.05
C GLY A 334 -2.43 -3.34 -0.55
N ARG A 335 -1.34 -2.83 0.04
CA ARG A 335 -0.74 -1.52 -0.30
C ARG A 335 -0.31 -1.41 -1.75
N TYR A 336 0.06 -2.52 -2.37
CA TYR A 336 0.49 -2.56 -3.77
C TYR A 336 -0.66 -2.33 -4.77
N PHE A 337 -1.91 -2.45 -4.32
CA PHE A 337 -3.10 -2.36 -5.17
C PHE A 337 -3.97 -1.12 -4.87
N THR A 338 -3.49 -0.23 -4.01
CA THR A 338 -4.18 0.99 -3.55
C THR A 338 -3.38 2.23 -3.93
N LEU A 339 -4.07 3.37 -4.14
CA LEU A 339 -3.43 4.62 -4.54
C LEU A 339 -2.81 5.39 -3.36
N LEU A 340 -3.37 5.27 -2.16
CA LEU A 340 -2.96 5.98 -0.95
C LEU A 340 -2.86 5.01 0.25
N PRO A 341 -1.78 4.21 0.35
CA PRO A 341 -1.56 3.35 1.51
C PRO A 341 -1.45 4.15 2.82
N GLY A 342 -2.01 3.65 3.92
CA GLY A 342 -1.95 4.30 5.23
C GLY A 342 -3.06 5.32 5.52
N ALA A 343 -3.96 5.57 4.55
CA ALA A 343 -5.06 6.51 4.69
C ALA A 343 -6.25 5.96 5.48
N GLU A 344 -6.39 4.64 5.58
CA GLU A 344 -7.46 3.98 6.34
C GLU A 344 -7.16 4.00 7.85
N ASP A 345 -8.19 3.93 8.69
CA ASP A 345 -8.06 4.04 10.15
C ASP A 345 -7.27 2.86 10.74
N ASP A 346 -7.32 1.69 10.09
CA ASP A 346 -6.64 0.46 10.45
C ASP A 346 -5.28 0.27 9.73
N GLU A 347 -4.82 1.27 8.99
CA GLU A 347 -3.50 1.27 8.34
C GLU A 347 -2.54 2.31 8.92
N LEU A 348 -1.24 2.04 8.81
CA LEU A 348 -0.18 2.95 9.24
C LEU A 348 0.77 3.22 8.07
N SER A 349 0.92 4.46 7.65
CA SER A 349 1.88 4.81 6.58
C SER A 349 3.32 4.43 6.95
N GLU A 350 4.15 4.13 5.96
CA GLU A 350 5.58 3.94 6.18
C GLU A 350 6.23 5.21 6.73
N VAL A 351 5.73 6.40 6.37
CA VAL A 351 6.17 7.68 6.96
C VAL A 351 5.99 7.68 8.48
N GLN A 352 4.82 7.26 8.97
CA GLN A 352 4.56 7.20 10.40
C GLN A 352 5.49 6.21 11.11
N ILE A 353 5.74 5.04 10.53
CA ILE A 353 6.67 4.05 11.10
C ILE A 353 8.10 4.61 11.13
N GLN A 354 8.58 5.16 10.01
CA GLN A 354 9.92 5.72 9.90
C GLN A 354 10.12 6.94 10.80
N SER A 355 9.06 7.69 11.12
CA SER A 355 9.11 8.78 12.11
C SER A 355 9.42 8.27 13.52
N ILE A 356 9.07 7.02 13.85
CA ILE A 356 9.46 6.38 15.11
C ILE A 356 10.89 5.86 14.97
N LEU A 357 11.17 5.09 13.93
CA LEU A 357 12.46 4.41 13.72
C LEU A 357 13.66 5.39 13.66
N SER A 358 13.48 6.53 12.98
CA SER A 358 14.51 7.59 12.90
C SER A 358 14.78 8.30 14.23
N ASN A 359 13.88 8.17 15.21
CA ASN A 359 13.95 8.84 16.51
C ASN A 359 14.24 7.89 17.68
N VAL A 360 14.50 6.61 17.43
CA VAL A 360 14.71 5.57 18.47
C VAL A 360 15.79 5.93 19.50
N SER A 361 16.76 6.77 19.14
CA SER A 361 17.84 7.24 20.01
C SER A 361 17.47 8.43 20.91
N ASN A 362 16.31 9.06 20.70
CA ASN A 362 15.92 10.30 21.37
C ASN A 362 14.55 10.16 22.06
N TYR A 363 14.58 10.13 23.39
CA TYR A 363 13.41 10.02 24.26
C TYR A 363 12.32 11.07 23.96
N GLU A 364 12.67 12.36 23.91
CA GLU A 364 11.69 13.44 23.74
C GLU A 364 10.97 13.34 22.39
N LYS A 365 11.72 12.99 21.33
CA LYS A 365 11.14 12.80 20.00
C LYS A 365 10.26 11.55 19.94
N LEU A 366 10.65 10.46 20.61
CA LEU A 366 9.81 9.26 20.70
C LEU A 366 8.50 9.54 21.42
N MET A 367 8.54 10.22 22.58
CA MET A 367 7.33 10.61 23.31
C MET A 367 6.40 11.43 22.42
N LYS A 368 6.94 12.40 21.66
CA LYS A 368 6.15 13.18 20.71
C LYS A 368 5.54 12.33 19.60
N SER A 369 6.30 11.40 19.01
CA SER A 369 5.79 10.49 17.97
C SER A 369 4.70 9.56 18.51
N PHE A 370 4.89 9.00 19.69
CA PHE A 370 3.89 8.13 20.32
C PHE A 370 2.63 8.91 20.73
N GLY A 371 2.77 10.10 21.30
CA GLY A 371 1.64 10.99 21.61
C GLY A 371 0.81 11.32 20.38
N ALA A 372 1.46 11.68 19.26
CA ALA A 372 0.76 11.93 18.00
C ALA A 372 0.00 10.70 17.48
N LEU A 373 0.51 9.49 17.72
CA LEU A 373 -0.17 8.24 17.36
C LEU A 373 -1.33 7.90 18.30
N ILE A 374 -1.26 8.29 19.57
CA ILE A 374 -2.37 8.15 20.53
C ILE A 374 -3.51 9.08 20.12
N ASP A 375 -3.21 10.34 19.79
CA ASP A 375 -4.19 11.35 19.38
C ASP A 375 -5.04 10.90 18.17
N ILE A 376 -4.44 10.15 17.24
CA ILE A 376 -5.11 9.62 16.05
C ILE A 376 -5.58 8.16 16.20
N GLY A 377 -5.46 7.56 17.39
CA GLY A 377 -5.91 6.19 17.66
C GLY A 377 -5.06 5.07 17.04
N LYS A 378 -3.86 5.37 16.53
CA LYS A 378 -2.99 4.42 15.81
C LYS A 378 -1.80 3.90 16.64
N PHE A 379 -1.66 4.30 17.90
CA PHE A 379 -0.53 3.91 18.75
C PHE A 379 -0.34 2.40 18.87
N ARG A 380 -1.42 1.67 19.11
CA ARG A 380 -1.34 0.21 19.21
C ARG A 380 -0.92 -0.44 17.90
N LEU A 381 -1.55 -0.04 16.79
CA LEU A 381 -1.20 -0.54 15.46
C LEU A 381 0.30 -0.31 15.17
N ALA A 382 0.83 0.84 15.60
CA ALA A 382 2.25 1.12 15.52
C ALA A 382 3.09 0.13 16.33
N LEU A 383 2.74 -0.16 17.59
CA LEU A 383 3.44 -1.18 18.37
C LEU A 383 3.44 -2.56 17.69
N GLU A 384 2.29 -2.99 17.17
CA GLU A 384 2.15 -4.27 16.46
C GLU A 384 3.08 -4.34 15.24
N GLN A 385 3.14 -3.26 14.46
CA GLN A 385 3.99 -3.18 13.27
C GLN A 385 5.48 -3.02 13.61
N LEU A 386 5.82 -2.34 14.70
CA LEU A 386 7.21 -2.16 15.15
C LEU A 386 7.88 -3.49 15.49
N ASN A 387 7.13 -4.50 15.96
CA ASN A 387 7.66 -5.87 16.16
C ASN A 387 8.34 -6.43 14.89
N ASN A 388 7.92 -6.01 13.70
CA ASN A 388 8.52 -6.49 12.45
C ASN A 388 9.91 -5.90 12.17
N TYR A 389 10.36 -4.89 12.93
CA TYR A 389 11.66 -4.24 12.73
C TYR A 389 12.69 -4.59 13.81
N THR A 390 12.26 -5.14 14.95
CA THR A 390 13.11 -5.39 16.14
C THR A 390 14.24 -6.38 15.88
N SER A 391 14.05 -7.32 14.94
CA SER A 391 15.03 -8.35 14.62
C SER A 391 16.25 -7.81 13.87
N ASP A 392 16.20 -6.56 13.37
CA ASP A 392 17.21 -6.00 12.49
C ASP A 392 17.90 -4.79 13.14
N GLU A 393 19.22 -4.89 13.30
CA GLU A 393 20.05 -3.87 13.93
C GLU A 393 20.13 -2.56 13.15
N ARG A 394 19.80 -2.58 11.84
CA ARG A 394 19.72 -1.36 11.01
C ARG A 394 18.65 -0.41 11.52
N TYR A 395 17.54 -0.95 12.03
CA TYR A 395 16.41 -0.16 12.55
C TYR A 395 16.50 0.02 14.07
N PHE A 396 16.86 -1.02 14.81
CA PHE A 396 16.98 -0.96 16.27
C PHE A 396 18.38 -1.34 16.73
N ASN A 397 19.26 -0.35 16.90
CA ASN A 397 20.53 -0.57 17.57
C ASN A 397 20.32 -0.75 19.08
N ILE A 398 20.93 -1.77 19.69
CA ILE A 398 20.78 -2.07 21.13
C ILE A 398 21.22 -0.91 22.03
N ASN A 399 22.16 -0.06 21.59
CA ASN A 399 22.58 1.12 22.34
C ASN A 399 21.46 2.15 22.54
N ASN A 400 20.43 2.11 21.69
CA ASN A 400 19.25 2.96 21.81
C ASN A 400 18.15 2.36 22.69
N PHE A 401 18.35 1.14 23.23
CA PHE A 401 17.34 0.42 24.01
C PHE A 401 16.82 1.25 25.18
N LYS A 402 17.71 1.93 25.90
CA LYS A 402 17.34 2.78 27.04
C LYS A 402 16.33 3.85 26.66
N ALA A 403 16.60 4.61 25.59
CA ALA A 403 15.72 5.68 25.14
C ALA A 403 14.34 5.14 24.72
N LEU A 404 14.32 4.04 23.97
CA LEU A 404 13.11 3.36 23.54
C LEU A 404 12.28 2.83 24.71
N ALA A 405 12.90 2.05 25.59
CA ALA A 405 12.23 1.41 26.71
C ALA A 405 11.69 2.45 27.70
N THR A 406 12.46 3.49 28.01
CA THR A 406 11.99 4.59 28.86
C THR A 406 10.80 5.33 28.24
N ALA A 407 10.84 5.66 26.94
CA ALA A 407 9.70 6.29 26.26
C ALA A 407 8.45 5.39 26.24
N LEU A 408 8.62 4.08 25.99
CA LEU A 408 7.51 3.12 26.03
C LEU A 408 6.93 2.96 27.43
N PHE A 409 7.75 2.95 28.48
CA PHE A 409 7.24 2.89 29.85
C PHE A 409 6.44 4.14 30.24
N ASP A 410 6.94 5.32 29.87
CA ASP A 410 6.33 6.59 30.25
C ASP A 410 5.03 6.82 29.49
N ILE A 411 5.03 6.61 28.17
CA ILE A 411 3.81 6.77 27.38
C ILE A 411 2.71 5.79 27.80
N MET A 412 3.08 4.57 28.20
CA MET A 412 2.12 3.57 28.68
C MET A 412 1.49 3.94 30.03
N GLU A 413 2.14 4.81 30.80
CA GLU A 413 1.60 5.33 32.06
C GLU A 413 0.68 6.55 31.82
N GLU A 414 0.90 7.31 30.74
CA GLU A 414 0.05 8.43 30.32
C GLU A 414 -1.25 8.01 29.66
N ILE A 415 -1.28 6.83 29.03
CA ILE A 415 -2.46 6.29 28.37
C ILE A 415 -3.56 6.00 29.41
N GLU A 416 -4.71 6.68 29.28
CA GLU A 416 -5.91 6.38 30.07
C GLU A 416 -6.32 4.90 29.92
N LYS A 417 -7.17 4.40 30.82
CA LYS A 417 -7.77 3.07 30.69
C LYS A 417 -8.48 2.94 29.33
N ILE A 418 -7.78 2.43 28.32
CA ILE A 418 -8.36 1.97 27.07
C ILE A 418 -9.36 0.88 27.46
N GLU A 419 -10.59 0.96 26.94
CA GLU A 419 -11.54 -0.14 27.08
C GLU A 419 -10.91 -1.40 26.48
N ASP A 420 -10.37 -2.29 27.32
CA ASP A 420 -9.88 -3.59 26.87
C ASP A 420 -11.10 -4.36 26.33
N ASP A 421 -11.21 -4.47 25.00
CA ASP A 421 -12.22 -5.33 24.39
C ASP A 421 -11.91 -6.79 24.77
N LEU A 422 -12.95 -7.61 24.99
CA LEU A 422 -12.84 -8.99 25.52
C LEU A 422 -11.92 -9.94 24.72
N PHE A 423 -11.61 -9.60 23.47
CA PHE A 423 -10.75 -10.38 22.57
C PHE A 423 -9.42 -9.69 22.30
N ASP A 424 -9.10 -8.70 23.12
CA ASP A 424 -8.05 -7.74 22.87
C ASP A 424 -6.94 -7.86 23.93
N PHE A 425 -5.74 -8.27 23.50
CA PHE A 425 -4.57 -8.25 24.36
C PHE A 425 -3.99 -6.83 24.32
N GLY A 426 -4.15 -6.07 25.41
CA GLY A 426 -3.75 -4.66 25.48
C GLY A 426 -2.28 -4.37 25.13
N PRO A 427 -1.92 -3.08 24.95
CA PRO A 427 -0.66 -2.65 24.32
C PRO A 427 0.62 -3.12 25.03
N ASP A 428 0.56 -3.52 26.30
CA ASP A 428 1.73 -3.97 27.07
C ASP A 428 2.35 -5.25 26.51
N LEU A 429 1.54 -6.14 25.92
CA LEU A 429 2.07 -7.37 25.32
C LEU A 429 2.95 -7.05 24.11
N GLU A 430 2.58 -6.04 23.33
CA GLU A 430 3.38 -5.60 22.20
C GLU A 430 4.65 -4.87 22.67
N VAL A 431 4.57 -4.04 23.72
CA VAL A 431 5.77 -3.46 24.35
C VAL A 431 6.72 -4.56 24.86
N TYR A 432 6.20 -5.58 25.55
CA TYR A 432 6.97 -6.74 25.99
C TYR A 432 7.66 -7.42 24.81
N ARG A 433 6.91 -7.73 23.73
CA ARG A 433 7.48 -8.37 22.54
C ARG A 433 8.59 -7.53 21.93
N ILE A 434 8.39 -6.21 21.78
CA ILE A 434 9.39 -5.31 21.23
C ILE A 434 10.68 -5.38 22.04
N LEU A 435 10.60 -5.14 23.35
CA LEU A 435 11.78 -5.06 24.21
C LEU A 435 12.49 -6.42 24.32
N ILE A 436 11.74 -7.52 24.48
CA ILE A 436 12.33 -8.85 24.62
C ILE A 436 12.93 -9.35 23.32
N GLN A 437 12.30 -9.10 22.17
CA GLN A 437 12.91 -9.44 20.88
C GLN A 437 14.25 -8.72 20.68
N ILE A 438 14.35 -7.45 21.09
CA ILE A 438 15.59 -6.68 21.01
C ILE A 438 16.67 -7.27 21.92
N LEU A 439 16.34 -7.57 23.18
CA LEU A 439 17.30 -8.12 24.16
C LEU A 439 17.77 -9.52 23.76
N LYS A 440 16.89 -10.37 23.20
CA LYS A 440 17.23 -11.74 22.75
C LYS A 440 18.22 -11.80 21.59
N ARG A 441 18.58 -10.67 20.97
CA ARG A 441 19.61 -10.63 19.92
C ARG A 441 21.03 -10.77 20.48
N SER A 442 21.23 -10.45 21.76
CA SER A 442 22.51 -10.57 22.43
C SER A 442 22.49 -11.74 23.42
N GLU A 443 23.55 -12.56 23.38
CA GLU A 443 23.80 -13.61 24.38
C GLU A 443 24.36 -13.03 25.70
N GLU A 444 24.76 -11.75 25.74
CA GLU A 444 25.29 -11.08 26.92
C GLU A 444 24.16 -10.69 27.91
N LYS A 445 23.67 -11.68 28.66
CA LYS A 445 22.54 -11.52 29.59
C LYS A 445 22.76 -10.48 30.69
N GLU A 446 23.99 -10.33 31.17
CA GLU A 446 24.33 -9.28 32.15
C GLU A 446 24.12 -7.88 31.55
N GLN A 447 24.54 -7.69 30.30
CA GLN A 447 24.37 -6.42 29.60
C GLN A 447 22.89 -6.14 29.31
N ASN A 448 22.12 -7.17 28.95
CA ASN A 448 20.66 -7.07 28.79
C ASN A 448 19.96 -6.63 30.09
N PHE A 449 20.39 -7.19 31.23
CA PHE A 449 19.94 -6.75 32.55
C PHE A 449 20.25 -5.27 32.79
N LEU A 450 21.48 -4.82 32.51
CA LEU A 450 21.88 -3.42 32.71
C LEU A 450 21.03 -2.47 31.86
N PHE A 451 20.78 -2.80 30.59
CA PHE A 451 19.94 -1.99 29.71
C PHE A 451 18.51 -1.83 30.24
N LEU A 452 17.88 -2.93 30.67
CA LEU A 452 16.53 -2.89 31.23
C LEU A 452 16.49 -2.15 32.57
N ARG A 453 17.47 -2.41 33.45
CA ARG A 453 17.59 -1.72 34.75
C ARG A 453 17.70 -0.22 34.57
N GLU A 454 18.55 0.25 33.66
CA GLU A 454 18.72 1.68 33.39
C GLU A 454 17.47 2.33 32.82
N ALA A 455 16.74 1.63 31.94
CA ALA A 455 15.49 2.12 31.39
C ALA A 455 14.42 2.29 32.47
N ILE A 456 14.30 1.30 33.37
CA ILE A 456 13.36 1.34 34.51
C ILE A 456 13.71 2.49 35.46
N LEU A 457 15.00 2.68 35.78
CA LEU A 457 15.47 3.78 36.64
C LEU A 457 15.21 5.16 36.04
N SER A 458 15.29 5.29 34.71
CA SER A 458 15.17 6.59 34.04
C SER A 458 13.72 6.99 33.74
N SER A 459 12.81 6.01 33.75
CA SER A 459 11.40 6.19 33.42
C SER A 459 10.60 6.69 34.64
N ILE A 460 9.49 7.37 34.41
CA ILE A 460 8.43 7.61 35.41
C ILE A 460 7.38 6.49 35.43
N GLY A 461 7.19 5.78 34.31
CA GLY A 461 6.27 4.67 34.18
C GLY A 461 6.54 3.52 35.15
N ILE A 462 5.49 3.06 35.83
CA ILE A 462 5.56 2.02 36.86
C ILE A 462 5.01 0.72 36.30
N THR A 463 3.76 0.76 35.85
CA THR A 463 2.95 -0.44 35.65
C THR A 463 3.40 -1.29 34.48
N CYS A 464 3.84 -0.66 33.39
CA CYS A 464 4.39 -1.37 32.24
C CYS A 464 5.71 -2.09 32.59
N SER A 465 6.57 -1.43 33.39
CA SER A 465 7.83 -2.04 33.84
C SER A 465 7.60 -3.28 34.72
N VAL A 466 6.64 -3.19 35.66
CA VAL A 466 6.21 -4.31 36.51
C VAL A 466 5.65 -5.45 35.65
N TYR A 467 4.81 -5.13 34.66
CA TYR A 467 4.26 -6.13 33.76
C TYR A 467 5.37 -6.91 33.04
N ILE A 468 6.34 -6.22 32.44
CA ILE A 468 7.44 -6.85 31.70
C ILE A 468 8.31 -7.71 32.61
N VAL A 469 8.71 -7.19 33.78
CA VAL A 469 9.51 -7.96 34.75
C VAL A 469 8.75 -9.19 35.21
N SER A 470 7.41 -9.12 35.34
CA SER A 470 6.60 -10.28 35.74
C SER A 470 6.54 -11.39 34.69
N LEU A 471 6.72 -11.05 33.40
CA LEU A 471 6.78 -12.03 32.31
C LEU A 471 8.18 -12.60 32.11
N LEU A 472 9.22 -11.95 32.64
CA LEU A 472 10.58 -12.45 32.62
C LEU A 472 10.82 -13.60 33.60
N PHE A 473 9.94 -13.77 34.59
CA PHE A 473 10.06 -14.77 35.64
C PHE A 473 9.19 -16.01 35.32
N GLU A 474 9.83 -17.14 35.00
CA GLU A 474 9.14 -18.39 34.64
C GLU A 474 8.95 -19.29 35.87
N LYS A 475 7.70 -19.66 36.20
CA LYS A 475 7.39 -20.55 37.34
C LYS A 475 7.30 -22.03 36.98
N ASP A 476 7.43 -22.41 35.71
CA ASP A 476 7.16 -23.78 35.21
C ASP A 476 8.46 -24.49 34.78
N GLU A 477 8.96 -25.42 35.60
CA GLU A 477 10.19 -26.17 35.33
C GLU A 477 10.16 -26.98 34.01
N ASN A 478 8.97 -27.25 33.45
CA ASN A 478 8.79 -28.08 32.25
C ASN A 478 8.91 -27.30 30.93
N LYS A 479 8.96 -25.96 30.98
CA LYS A 479 9.26 -25.11 29.84
C LYS A 479 10.44 -24.25 30.24
N LYS A 480 11.64 -24.55 29.75
CA LYS A 480 12.75 -23.59 29.82
C LYS A 480 12.73 -22.80 28.53
N LEU A 481 12.05 -21.67 28.52
CA LEU A 481 12.24 -20.71 27.44
C LEU A 481 13.63 -20.06 27.61
N ASP A 482 14.35 -19.88 26.50
CA ASP A 482 15.60 -19.14 26.54
C ASP A 482 15.29 -17.65 26.78
N MET A 483 15.54 -17.20 28.00
CA MET A 483 15.24 -15.85 28.48
C MET A 483 16.49 -14.96 28.37
N PRO A 484 16.32 -13.67 27.98
CA PRO A 484 17.45 -12.79 27.68
C PRO A 484 18.19 -12.29 28.94
N ILE A 485 17.68 -12.58 30.13
CA ILE A 485 18.20 -12.16 31.44
C ILE A 485 18.12 -13.37 32.37
N ASP A 486 19.14 -13.58 33.20
CA ASP A 486 19.18 -14.68 34.16
C ASP A 486 18.27 -14.42 35.38
N GLU A 487 17.79 -15.51 35.98
CA GLU A 487 16.75 -15.46 37.03
C GLU A 487 17.16 -14.64 38.25
N ASP A 488 18.42 -14.74 38.70
CA ASP A 488 18.95 -13.96 39.82
C ASP A 488 18.93 -12.45 39.54
N LYS A 489 19.12 -12.05 38.28
CA LYS A 489 19.04 -10.66 37.84
C LYS A 489 17.60 -10.18 37.69
N VAL A 490 16.67 -11.07 37.34
CA VAL A 490 15.24 -10.74 37.35
C VAL A 490 14.76 -10.42 38.76
N LEU A 491 15.24 -11.13 39.79
CA LEU A 491 14.93 -10.80 41.19
C LEU A 491 15.37 -9.37 41.55
N LEU A 492 16.56 -8.95 41.12
CA LEU A 492 17.03 -7.57 41.32
C LEU A 492 16.14 -6.53 40.62
N LEU A 493 15.57 -6.87 39.47
CA LEU A 493 14.59 -6.01 38.78
C LEU A 493 13.25 -5.95 39.51
N GLN A 494 12.82 -7.04 40.16
CA GLN A 494 11.62 -7.05 41.00
C GLN A 494 11.79 -6.10 42.20
N ASP A 495 12.93 -6.17 42.89
CA ASP A 495 13.25 -5.25 44.00
C ASP A 495 13.24 -3.79 43.55
N LEU A 496 13.80 -3.51 42.36
CA LEU A 496 13.78 -2.18 41.75
C LEU A 496 12.35 -1.71 41.45
N CYS A 497 11.52 -2.57 40.87
CA CYS A 497 10.11 -2.26 40.61
C CYS A 497 9.34 -1.96 41.91
N VAL A 498 9.56 -2.74 42.97
CA VAL A 498 8.95 -2.50 44.29
C VAL A 498 9.39 -1.15 44.85
N SER A 499 10.69 -0.84 44.80
CA SER A 499 11.22 0.45 45.25
C SER A 499 10.54 1.61 44.52
N LYS A 500 10.38 1.49 43.20
CA LYS A 500 9.74 2.50 42.36
C LYS A 500 8.25 2.67 42.67
N ILE A 501 7.54 1.58 42.95
CA ILE A 501 6.14 1.61 43.41
C ILE A 501 6.03 2.40 44.72
N ILE A 502 6.90 2.12 45.68
CA ILE A 502 6.89 2.78 47.01
C ILE A 502 7.15 4.28 46.88
N GLU A 503 8.07 4.68 46.00
CA GLU A 503 8.41 6.08 45.73
C GLU A 503 7.27 6.85 45.01
N ASN A 504 6.41 6.15 44.26
CA ASN A 504 5.43 6.76 43.37
C ASN A 504 3.99 6.26 43.61
N LYS A 505 3.61 6.12 44.90
CA LYS A 505 2.30 5.63 45.35
C LYS A 505 1.11 6.38 44.74
N ASP A 506 1.14 7.72 44.70
CA ASP A 506 0.03 8.51 44.15
C ASP A 506 -0.16 8.30 42.64
N LEU A 507 0.93 8.03 41.90
CA LEU A 507 0.87 7.69 40.48
C LEU A 507 0.26 6.29 40.28
N LEU A 508 0.68 5.31 41.09
CA LEU A 508 0.13 3.96 41.07
C LEU A 508 -1.40 3.97 41.20
N LEU A 509 -1.98 4.75 42.13
CA LEU A 509 -3.44 4.80 42.34
C LEU A 509 -4.25 5.16 41.09
N LYS A 510 -3.65 5.91 40.16
CA LYS A 510 -4.29 6.33 38.91
C LYS A 510 -3.96 5.43 37.71
N SER A 511 -2.99 4.53 37.88
CA SER A 511 -2.48 3.69 36.80
C SER A 511 -3.52 2.73 36.23
N ARG A 512 -3.35 2.37 34.95
CA ARG A 512 -4.26 1.46 34.24
C ARG A 512 -4.24 0.04 34.82
N ARG A 513 -3.06 -0.48 35.14
CA ARG A 513 -2.84 -1.84 35.67
C ARG A 513 -2.63 -1.85 37.19
N PHE A 514 -3.39 -1.02 37.90
CA PHE A 514 -3.30 -0.88 39.35
C PHE A 514 -3.42 -2.25 40.06
N THR A 515 -4.44 -3.03 39.70
CA THR A 515 -4.76 -4.31 40.33
C THR A 515 -3.65 -5.35 40.17
N GLU A 516 -3.14 -5.51 38.97
CA GLU A 516 -2.06 -6.43 38.62
C GLU A 516 -0.76 -6.02 39.33
N THR A 517 -0.49 -4.71 39.37
CA THR A 517 0.69 -4.14 40.02
C THR A 517 0.65 -4.35 41.54
N LEU A 518 -0.53 -4.24 42.17
CA LEU A 518 -0.69 -4.57 43.60
C LEU A 518 -0.39 -6.04 43.90
N TYR A 519 -0.82 -6.99 43.05
CA TYR A 519 -0.45 -8.39 43.24
C TYR A 519 1.05 -8.58 43.15
N ARG A 520 1.72 -7.96 42.18
CA ARG A 520 3.18 -8.06 42.04
C ARG A 520 3.92 -7.41 43.20
N TRP A 521 3.47 -6.26 43.68
CA TRP A 521 4.05 -5.65 44.87
C TRP A 521 3.91 -6.55 46.10
N LYS A 522 2.73 -7.17 46.30
CA LYS A 522 2.50 -8.12 47.40
C LYS A 522 3.36 -9.39 47.28
N GLU A 523 3.64 -9.85 46.05
CA GLU A 523 4.46 -11.05 45.80
C GLU A 523 5.96 -10.79 45.91
N TRP A 524 6.44 -9.60 45.50
CA TRP A 524 7.86 -9.27 45.40
C TRP A 524 8.39 -8.50 46.62
N GLY A 525 7.54 -7.66 47.23
CA GLY A 525 7.89 -6.84 48.39
C GLY A 525 7.30 -7.37 49.70
N ASP A 526 7.24 -6.51 50.72
CA ASP A 526 6.59 -6.83 51.98
C ASP A 526 5.06 -6.68 51.85
N PRO A 527 4.26 -7.75 52.10
CA PRO A 527 2.81 -7.65 52.12
C PRO A 527 2.25 -6.62 53.11
N GLU A 528 2.97 -6.29 54.18
CA GLU A 528 2.55 -5.27 55.15
C GLU A 528 2.64 -3.85 54.56
N ASP A 529 3.61 -3.58 53.66
CA ASP A 529 3.69 -2.28 52.97
C ASP A 529 2.49 -2.03 52.07
N VAL A 530 2.01 -3.07 51.37
CA VAL A 530 0.79 -3.03 50.56
C VAL A 530 -0.41 -2.75 51.45
N LYS A 531 -0.52 -3.45 52.58
CA LYS A 531 -1.62 -3.26 53.52
C LYS A 531 -1.65 -1.84 54.10
N ASN A 532 -0.51 -1.32 54.53
CA ASN A 532 -0.36 0.06 55.03
C ASN A 532 -0.77 1.09 53.97
N TYR A 533 -0.37 0.87 52.71
CA TYR A 533 -0.76 1.75 51.60
C TYR A 533 -2.27 1.72 51.33
N ILE A 534 -2.89 0.54 51.36
CA ILE A 534 -4.35 0.41 51.20
C ILE A 534 -5.10 1.07 52.36
N GLU A 535 -4.62 0.94 53.60
CA GLU A 535 -5.18 1.64 54.76
C GLU A 535 -5.07 3.17 54.63
N GLU A 536 -3.95 3.68 54.12
CA GLU A 536 -3.77 5.11 53.82
C GLU A 536 -4.82 5.59 52.81
N ILE A 537 -5.02 4.84 51.72
CA ILE A 537 -6.00 5.16 50.67
C ILE A 537 -7.44 5.13 51.19
N ILE A 538 -7.81 4.12 51.97
CA ILE A 538 -9.19 3.93 52.47
C ILE A 538 -9.58 5.03 53.47
N ASN A 539 -8.60 5.63 54.15
CA ASN A 539 -8.84 6.68 55.13
C ASN A 539 -9.05 8.08 54.52
N ASP A 540 -8.74 8.27 53.24
CA ASP A 540 -9.01 9.50 52.49
C ASP A 540 -10.21 9.29 51.55
N PHE A 541 -11.23 10.15 51.64
CA PHE A 541 -12.45 9.99 50.86
C PHE A 541 -12.25 10.12 49.35
N GLU A 542 -11.36 11.00 48.90
CA GLU A 542 -11.09 11.17 47.47
C GLU A 542 -10.26 10.00 46.94
N LYS A 543 -9.20 9.60 47.66
CA LYS A 543 -8.39 8.44 47.27
C LYS A 543 -9.19 7.14 47.30
N LEU A 544 -10.10 6.96 48.28
CA LEU A 544 -11.00 5.81 48.36
C LEU A 544 -11.86 5.68 47.10
N ILE A 545 -12.40 6.78 46.58
CA ILE A 545 -13.23 6.75 45.37
C ILE A 545 -12.40 6.35 44.16
N ILE A 546 -11.21 6.93 43.98
CA ILE A 546 -10.29 6.57 42.89
C ILE A 546 -9.94 5.09 42.99
N PHE A 547 -9.63 4.60 44.20
CA PHE A 547 -9.33 3.20 44.48
C PHE A 547 -10.48 2.27 44.11
N LEU A 548 -11.72 2.58 44.51
CA LEU A 548 -12.88 1.77 44.14
C LEU A 548 -13.10 1.77 42.62
N ASN A 549 -12.85 2.89 41.95
CA ASN A 549 -12.96 2.96 40.49
C ASN A 549 -11.98 2.01 39.79
N GLN A 550 -10.83 1.69 40.41
CA GLN A 550 -9.87 0.73 39.86
C GLN A 550 -10.42 -0.69 39.73
N PHE A 551 -11.47 -1.05 40.48
CA PHE A 551 -12.13 -2.37 40.44
C PHE A 551 -13.40 -2.39 39.59
N THR A 552 -13.68 -1.32 38.85
CA THR A 552 -14.77 -1.31 37.87
C THR A 552 -14.31 -1.94 36.56
N ALA A 553 -15.14 -2.80 35.98
CA ALA A 553 -14.85 -3.47 34.72
C ALA A 553 -16.11 -3.56 33.87
N ILE A 554 -15.97 -3.52 32.54
CA ILE A 554 -17.07 -3.74 31.61
C ILE A 554 -17.13 -5.24 31.32
N SER A 555 -18.25 -5.89 31.64
CA SER A 555 -18.54 -7.26 31.25
C SER A 555 -19.58 -7.30 30.13
N ARG A 556 -19.52 -8.29 29.24
CA ARG A 556 -20.60 -8.55 28.29
C ARG A 556 -21.48 -9.69 28.81
N VAL A 557 -22.77 -9.45 28.94
CA VAL A 557 -23.77 -10.47 29.27
C VAL A 557 -24.46 -10.90 27.98
N PHE A 558 -24.44 -12.20 27.69
CA PHE A 558 -25.13 -12.78 26.55
C PHE A 558 -26.50 -13.31 27.00
N GLY A 559 -27.59 -12.75 26.49
CA GLY A 559 -28.93 -13.31 26.65
C GLY A 559 -29.14 -14.54 25.77
N SER A 560 -30.09 -15.40 26.16
CA SER A 560 -30.51 -16.52 25.32
C SER A 560 -31.14 -16.00 24.03
N GLY A 561 -30.43 -16.12 22.91
CA GLY A 561 -30.86 -15.64 21.58
C GLY A 561 -30.15 -14.38 21.10
N ASP A 562 -29.32 -13.74 21.92
CA ASP A 562 -28.58 -12.54 21.52
C ASP A 562 -27.32 -12.91 20.71
N VAL A 563 -27.14 -12.26 19.56
CA VAL A 563 -25.93 -12.40 18.72
C VAL A 563 -24.77 -11.52 19.23
N VAL A 564 -25.08 -10.49 20.02
CA VAL A 564 -24.11 -9.54 20.60
C VAL A 564 -24.39 -9.37 22.09
N GLY A 565 -23.37 -9.52 22.94
CA GLY A 565 -23.50 -9.35 24.38
C GLY A 565 -23.66 -7.89 24.80
N ILE A 566 -24.57 -7.62 25.75
CA ILE A 566 -24.80 -6.30 26.31
C ILE A 566 -23.62 -5.92 27.21
N LYS A 567 -22.94 -4.80 26.91
CA LYS A 567 -21.90 -4.22 27.79
C LYS A 567 -22.57 -3.72 29.08
N THR A 568 -22.25 -4.35 30.21
CA THR A 568 -22.67 -3.93 31.56
C THR A 568 -21.44 -3.60 32.39
N LYS A 569 -21.41 -2.41 32.99
CA LYS A 569 -20.37 -2.06 33.97
C LYS A 569 -20.63 -2.82 35.27
N GLY A 570 -19.64 -3.55 35.73
CA GLY A 570 -19.65 -4.36 36.94
C GLY A 570 -18.51 -3.99 37.89
N PHE A 571 -18.55 -4.54 39.09
CA PHE A 571 -17.55 -4.33 40.13
C PHE A 571 -16.86 -5.64 40.51
N GLN A 572 -15.54 -5.67 40.47
CA GLN A 572 -14.70 -6.85 40.71
C GLN A 572 -14.47 -7.10 42.21
N LEU A 573 -15.55 -7.34 42.96
CA LEU A 573 -15.51 -7.47 44.43
C LEU A 573 -14.56 -8.59 44.90
N LYS A 574 -14.47 -9.70 44.16
CA LYS A 574 -13.56 -10.82 44.49
C LYS A 574 -12.08 -10.39 44.44
N VAL A 575 -11.72 -9.50 43.52
CA VAL A 575 -10.35 -8.97 43.39
C VAL A 575 -10.06 -8.03 44.56
N LEU A 576 -10.99 -7.13 44.89
CA LEU A 576 -10.85 -6.19 46.02
C LEU A 576 -10.61 -6.91 47.36
N LYS A 577 -11.27 -8.04 47.60
CA LYS A 577 -11.12 -8.85 48.82
C LYS A 577 -9.73 -9.39 49.07
N ASN A 578 -8.90 -9.50 48.04
CA ASN A 578 -7.52 -9.96 48.18
C ASN A 578 -6.61 -8.90 48.82
N PHE A 579 -7.09 -7.66 48.93
CA PHE A 579 -6.34 -6.50 49.41
C PHE A 579 -6.98 -5.78 50.61
N ALA A 580 -8.31 -5.75 50.73
CA ALA A 580 -8.99 -4.98 51.77
C ALA A 580 -10.24 -5.66 52.33
N ASP A 581 -10.59 -5.32 53.59
CA ASP A 581 -11.87 -5.72 54.18
C ASP A 581 -13.03 -4.92 53.57
N THR A 582 -13.82 -5.59 52.75
CA THR A 582 -15.01 -5.02 52.09
C THR A 582 -16.08 -4.50 53.06
N ILE A 583 -16.15 -5.01 54.29
CA ILE A 583 -17.11 -4.54 55.32
C ILE A 583 -16.66 -3.18 55.86
N GLU A 584 -15.35 -3.00 56.07
CA GLU A 584 -14.78 -1.73 56.47
C GLU A 584 -14.97 -0.67 55.39
N ILE A 585 -14.69 -1.01 54.13
CA ILE A 585 -14.94 -0.15 52.97
C ILE A 585 -16.42 0.25 52.90
N GLU A 586 -17.36 -0.68 53.12
CA GLU A 586 -18.80 -0.37 53.13
C GLU A 586 -19.15 0.68 54.19
N LYS A 587 -18.55 0.62 55.38
CA LYS A 587 -18.74 1.64 56.43
C LYS A 587 -18.20 2.99 55.97
N LYS A 588 -17.00 3.02 55.39
CA LYS A 588 -16.37 4.25 54.88
C LYS A 588 -17.18 4.88 53.75
N VAL A 589 -17.69 4.09 52.80
CA VAL A 589 -18.57 4.57 51.72
C VAL A 589 -19.86 5.18 52.27
N LYS A 590 -20.46 4.59 53.31
CA LYS A 590 -21.63 5.17 54.00
C LYS A 590 -21.29 6.46 54.74
N SER A 591 -20.10 6.57 55.33
CA SER A 591 -19.60 7.83 55.90
C SER A 591 -19.46 8.92 54.84
N VAL A 592 -18.93 8.62 53.64
CA VAL A 592 -18.86 9.58 52.53
C VAL A 592 -20.24 10.15 52.21
N MET A 593 -21.27 9.29 52.14
CA MET A 593 -22.66 9.70 51.89
C MET A 593 -23.20 10.70 52.93
N LEU A 594 -22.80 10.55 54.19
CA LEU A 594 -23.28 11.36 55.31
C LEU A 594 -22.45 12.64 55.52
N GLU A 595 -21.13 12.53 55.41
CA GLU A 595 -20.17 13.57 55.77
C GLU A 595 -19.82 14.47 54.58
N ASN A 596 -19.87 13.95 53.35
CA ASN A 596 -19.60 14.72 52.13
C ASN A 596 -20.57 14.34 50.98
N PRO A 597 -21.86 14.72 51.09
CA PRO A 597 -22.90 14.30 50.15
C PRO A 597 -22.65 14.77 48.71
N LYS A 598 -21.98 15.92 48.51
CA LYS A 598 -21.62 16.41 47.18
C LYS A 598 -20.60 15.49 46.48
N LEU A 599 -19.60 15.02 47.23
CA LEU A 599 -18.59 14.09 46.72
C LEU A 599 -19.21 12.72 46.39
N TYR A 600 -20.15 12.26 47.22
CA TYR A 600 -20.93 11.05 46.95
C TYR A 600 -21.74 11.18 45.67
N GLU A 601 -22.49 12.27 45.49
CA GLU A 601 -23.34 12.49 44.33
C GLU A 601 -22.53 12.50 43.02
N ALA A 602 -21.39 13.21 43.02
CA ALA A 602 -20.49 13.29 41.88
C ALA A 602 -19.89 11.93 41.46
N ASN A 603 -19.78 10.98 42.39
CA ASN A 603 -19.15 9.66 42.15
C ASN A 603 -20.11 8.49 42.40
N SER A 604 -21.42 8.77 42.36
CA SER A 604 -22.47 7.84 42.76
C SER A 604 -22.45 6.54 41.94
N GLU A 605 -22.05 6.60 40.66
CA GLU A 605 -21.96 5.43 39.79
C GLU A 605 -21.03 4.34 40.38
N VAL A 606 -19.79 4.69 40.74
CA VAL A 606 -18.79 3.75 41.26
C VAL A 606 -19.18 3.24 42.64
N LEU A 607 -19.65 4.14 43.51
CA LEU A 607 -20.03 3.82 44.88
C LEU A 607 -21.24 2.88 44.93
N GLU A 608 -22.26 3.14 44.12
CA GLU A 608 -23.44 2.27 44.02
C GLU A 608 -23.10 0.91 43.37
N LEU A 609 -22.19 0.88 42.38
CA LEU A 609 -21.69 -0.38 41.82
C LEU A 609 -21.03 -1.26 42.88
N PHE A 610 -20.18 -0.67 43.73
CA PHE A 610 -19.57 -1.38 44.87
C PHE A 610 -20.64 -1.88 45.85
N LEU A 611 -21.55 -1.00 46.30
CA LEU A 611 -22.60 -1.35 47.27
C LEU A 611 -23.51 -2.46 46.73
N LYS A 612 -23.87 -2.41 45.44
CA LYS A 612 -24.65 -3.45 44.76
C LYS A 612 -23.91 -4.78 44.74
N ALA A 613 -22.63 -4.78 44.37
CA ALA A 613 -21.82 -5.98 44.35
C ALA A 613 -21.68 -6.60 45.75
N GLN A 614 -21.48 -5.77 46.78
CA GLN A 614 -21.40 -6.20 48.17
C GLN A 614 -22.71 -6.83 48.67
N ARG A 615 -23.87 -6.21 48.37
CA ARG A 615 -25.19 -6.76 48.70
C ARG A 615 -25.43 -8.12 48.03
N ASN A 616 -25.13 -8.23 46.74
CA ASN A 616 -25.28 -9.47 46.00
C ASN A 616 -24.41 -10.59 46.60
N PHE A 617 -23.16 -10.28 46.95
CA PHE A 617 -22.27 -11.24 47.59
C PHE A 617 -22.82 -11.74 48.94
N ILE A 618 -23.33 -10.84 49.79
CA ILE A 618 -23.91 -11.22 51.10
C ILE A 618 -25.12 -12.14 50.91
N LEU A 619 -25.96 -11.88 49.89
CA LEU A 619 -27.11 -12.72 49.57
C LEU A 619 -26.69 -14.10 49.06
N GLU A 620 -25.66 -14.18 48.23
CA GLU A 620 -25.10 -15.45 47.72
C GLU A 620 -24.46 -16.30 48.83
N THR A 621 -23.82 -15.69 49.83
CA THR A 621 -23.21 -16.41 50.97
C THR A 621 -24.16 -16.82 52.09
N ARG A 622 -25.41 -16.34 52.06
CA ARG A 622 -26.47 -16.69 53.04
C ARG A 622 -27.38 -17.82 52.57
N ASN A 623 -27.32 -18.18 51.29
CA ASN A 623 -27.91 -19.38 50.70
C ASN A 623 -26.86 -20.50 50.65
#